data_AF-A0A819IYJ1-F1
#
_entry.id   AF-A0A819IYJ1-F1
#
_cell.length_a   1.000
_cell.length_b   1.000
_cell.length_c   1.000
_cell.angle_alpha   90.00
_cell.angle_beta   90.00
_cell.angle_gamma   90.00
#
_symmetry.space_group_name_H-M   'P 1'
#
loop_
_entity.id
_entity.type
_entity.pdbx_description
1 polymer ?
#
loop_
_entity_poly.entity_id
_entity_poly.type
_entity_poly.pdbx_seq_one_letter_code
_entity_poly.pdbx_strand_id
1 'polypeptide(L)'
;MPKKGKGKGKGKGKKGKKAEKAKAKEQLALKNDLHNSNLWEAQLNIMELSRKHYRDIASNLAYENESLRDHMRETEHETIDVVTFLKKQDANKDTEIDRLQQGIQQLKMEHRQNKDELVSHFTKQRRKLDEKIARKETELEAVRQELNESQDLRKKKMQMQKELEDIRDATLYNEREHKETLQKLEQKFFIERIRLQQESKEKIEEIAARAQEEALKGLGETSRNVYRENTELIDSIRKHKHEFDILQKEKDQLKKLISSTSGDKELNDILIKEKVEQIQKQNNTIKELKEKIQLLENSLTQFIQEFNVERTNLVEQSSHLHESSRNEILKLQRTLELKTKEMIKIKKLAKIIIEQRSELETFFLDALQHVKKQINFNRLQYRKDAFNAYQNRMLNAHHGQGDYPKIRTFNETFPGYSTNSVFHDLEEATKCKFKYHSSSETYIDEYRKQKGYFLDLNTIKFLSRSFLLQQQQQQQQSNEEKLPSTDTLNNGIKTNNDISADRIIVEDTDRKIAPATDRLTASTTDLSVKSNLLSKSSNNMFEHMVVPPSIPTFSKVYHESHQISSFPALSLRHPHLRSIRHSNQNNTAIQQLQQQQQTVSLPPL
;
A
#
# COMPACT_ATOMS: atom_id res chain seq x y z
N MET A 1 47.31 -16.03 -119.38
CA MET A 1 46.66 -16.34 -120.69
C MET A 1 45.14 -16.24 -120.49
N PRO A 2 44.28 -15.92 -121.49
CA PRO A 2 44.50 -15.98 -122.95
C PRO A 2 45.12 -14.73 -123.62
N LYS A 3 44.34 -13.97 -124.41
CA LYS A 3 44.61 -13.24 -125.68
C LYS A 3 43.51 -12.15 -125.81
N LYS A 4 43.56 -10.98 -126.48
CA LYS A 4 44.41 -10.27 -127.48
C LYS A 4 44.41 -8.75 -127.13
N GLY A 5 45.22 -7.81 -127.69
CA GLY A 5 46.38 -7.91 -128.59
C GLY A 5 46.21 -7.31 -130.01
N LYS A 6 46.96 -6.22 -130.32
CA LYS A 6 47.13 -5.56 -131.65
C LYS A 6 45.92 -4.75 -132.19
N GLY A 7 46.07 -3.72 -133.04
CA GLY A 7 47.27 -2.95 -133.43
C GLY A 7 47.34 -2.51 -134.92
N LYS A 8 47.66 -1.23 -135.15
CA LYS A 8 48.11 -0.55 -136.42
C LYS A 8 47.28 -0.74 -137.72
N GLY A 9 46.89 0.38 -138.35
CA GLY A 9 46.50 0.43 -139.77
C GLY A 9 46.58 1.85 -140.36
N LYS A 10 47.45 2.08 -141.35
CA LYS A 10 47.47 3.32 -142.18
C LYS A 10 46.65 3.08 -143.45
N GLY A 11 45.81 4.03 -143.86
CA GLY A 11 45.07 3.99 -145.13
C GLY A 11 44.90 5.40 -145.72
N LYS A 12 45.11 5.55 -147.04
CA LYS A 12 45.06 6.85 -147.73
C LYS A 12 43.65 7.18 -148.25
N GLY A 13 43.17 8.37 -147.91
CA GLY A 13 42.57 9.34 -148.83
C GLY A 13 41.29 9.02 -149.61
N LYS A 14 40.24 9.82 -149.35
CA LYS A 14 39.44 10.43 -150.44
C LYS A 14 38.95 11.82 -150.01
N LYS A 15 39.11 12.82 -150.89
CA LYS A 15 38.52 14.17 -150.71
C LYS A 15 37.01 14.10 -150.94
N GLY A 16 36.22 14.85 -150.18
CA GLY A 16 34.79 15.07 -150.46
C GLY A 16 33.97 15.49 -149.23
N LYS A 17 33.18 16.56 -149.37
CA LYS A 17 32.11 17.00 -148.45
C LYS A 17 32.52 17.16 -146.96
N LYS A 18 33.56 17.96 -146.70
CA LYS A 18 33.73 18.68 -145.41
C LYS A 18 32.72 19.84 -145.35
N ALA A 19 31.58 19.63 -144.67
CA ALA A 19 30.70 20.71 -144.21
C ALA A 19 29.80 20.19 -143.07
N GLU A 20 28.85 19.31 -143.40
CA GLU A 20 27.88 18.77 -142.46
C GLU A 20 28.51 17.77 -141.48
N LYS A 21 29.43 16.91 -141.94
CA LYS A 21 30.08 15.90 -141.08
C LYS A 21 31.00 16.47 -139.99
N ALA A 22 31.31 17.78 -140.05
CA ALA A 22 31.91 18.49 -138.93
C ALA A 22 30.84 18.80 -137.87
N LYS A 23 29.80 19.57 -138.24
CA LYS A 23 28.66 19.90 -137.36
C LYS A 23 27.99 18.67 -136.76
N ALA A 24 27.87 17.56 -137.50
CA ALA A 24 27.30 16.31 -136.99
C ALA A 24 28.22 15.59 -135.99
N LYS A 25 29.55 15.68 -136.13
CA LYS A 25 30.50 15.17 -135.13
C LYS A 25 30.57 16.07 -133.90
N GLU A 26 30.49 17.37 -134.10
CA GLU A 26 30.47 18.41 -133.07
C GLU A 26 29.19 18.31 -132.23
N GLN A 27 28.02 18.17 -132.87
CA GLN A 27 26.76 17.87 -132.18
C GLN A 27 26.74 16.49 -131.50
N LEU A 28 27.45 15.48 -132.03
CA LEU A 28 27.57 14.18 -131.38
C LEU A 28 28.52 14.23 -130.17
N ALA A 29 29.61 15.00 -130.26
CA ALA A 29 30.47 15.31 -129.11
C ALA A 29 29.68 16.07 -128.05
N LEU A 30 29.04 17.18 -128.41
CA LEU A 30 28.21 17.98 -127.50
C LEU A 30 27.09 17.17 -126.84
N LYS A 31 26.47 16.21 -127.56
CA LYS A 31 25.50 15.27 -126.99
C LYS A 31 26.12 14.22 -126.07
N ASN A 32 27.33 13.74 -126.36
CA ASN A 32 28.07 12.84 -125.46
C ASN A 32 28.54 13.58 -124.21
N ASP A 33 29.03 14.81 -124.35
CA ASP A 33 29.50 15.66 -123.25
C ASP A 33 28.31 16.07 -122.35
N LEU A 34 27.17 16.44 -122.94
CA LEU A 34 25.90 16.66 -122.22
C LEU A 34 25.39 15.37 -121.54
N HIS A 35 25.44 14.22 -122.22
CA HIS A 35 25.06 12.94 -121.60
C HIS A 35 25.99 12.58 -120.42
N ASN A 36 27.28 12.89 -120.52
CA ASN A 36 28.26 12.70 -119.46
C ASN A 36 28.03 13.70 -118.31
N SER A 37 27.69 14.96 -118.59
CA SER A 37 27.25 15.95 -117.57
C SER A 37 26.04 15.42 -116.82
N ASN A 38 24.99 15.02 -117.53
CA ASN A 38 23.78 14.45 -116.95
C ASN A 38 24.06 13.16 -116.14
N LEU A 39 25.06 12.36 -116.53
CA LEU A 39 25.52 11.19 -115.76
C LEU A 39 26.16 11.61 -114.44
N TRP A 40 27.08 12.58 -114.46
CA TRP A 40 27.73 13.11 -113.26
C TRP A 40 26.75 13.86 -112.36
N GLU A 41 25.79 14.60 -112.91
CA GLU A 41 24.69 15.24 -112.18
C GLU A 41 23.78 14.21 -111.51
N ALA A 42 23.42 13.11 -112.20
CA ALA A 42 22.65 12.02 -111.61
C ALA A 42 23.43 11.30 -110.50
N GLN A 43 24.72 11.03 -110.69
CA GLN A 43 25.59 10.43 -109.67
C GLN A 43 25.77 11.36 -108.47
N LEU A 44 25.96 12.67 -108.70
CA LEU A 44 26.03 13.69 -107.65
C LEU A 44 24.72 13.74 -106.86
N ASN A 45 23.56 13.77 -107.53
CA ASN A 45 22.26 13.79 -106.88
C ASN A 45 22.03 12.53 -106.02
N ILE A 46 22.37 11.33 -106.53
CA ILE A 46 22.34 10.09 -105.74
C ILE A 46 23.28 10.16 -104.52
N MET A 47 24.48 10.73 -104.68
CA MET A 47 25.44 10.93 -103.58
C MET A 47 24.97 11.99 -102.57
N GLU A 48 24.25 13.03 -103.01
CA GLU A 48 23.69 14.05 -102.13
C GLU A 48 22.44 13.56 -101.39
N LEU A 49 21.58 12.77 -102.04
CA LEU A 49 20.44 12.10 -101.42
C LEU A 49 20.89 11.08 -100.36
N SER A 50 21.90 10.27 -100.65
CA SER A 50 22.48 9.34 -99.66
C SER A 50 23.22 10.08 -98.54
N ARG A 51 24.01 11.12 -98.84
CA ARG A 51 24.62 12.00 -97.82
C ARG A 51 23.56 12.66 -96.93
N LYS A 52 22.41 13.07 -97.50
CA LYS A 52 21.28 13.60 -96.73
C LYS A 52 20.69 12.51 -95.84
N HIS A 53 20.36 11.34 -96.41
CA HIS A 53 19.81 10.21 -95.67
C HIS A 53 20.70 9.79 -94.48
N TYR A 54 22.03 9.75 -94.65
CA TYR A 54 22.96 9.49 -93.55
C TYR A 54 23.00 10.61 -92.49
N ARG A 55 22.81 11.88 -92.87
CA ARG A 55 22.64 12.99 -91.91
C ARG A 55 21.32 12.90 -91.16
N ASP A 56 20.23 12.59 -91.86
CA ASP A 56 18.90 12.44 -91.27
C ASP A 56 18.90 11.26 -90.27
N ILE A 57 19.52 10.12 -90.62
CA ILE A 57 19.76 8.99 -89.71
C ILE A 57 20.64 9.39 -88.51
N ALA A 58 21.77 10.06 -88.74
CA ALA A 58 22.67 10.48 -87.65
C ALA A 58 22.00 11.49 -86.70
N SER A 59 21.14 12.36 -87.22
CA SER A 59 20.35 13.31 -86.43
C SER A 59 19.28 12.60 -85.60
N ASN A 60 18.59 11.60 -86.18
CA ASN A 60 17.62 10.78 -85.45
C ASN A 60 18.30 9.96 -84.34
N LEU A 61 19.43 9.30 -84.65
CA LEU A 61 20.20 8.56 -83.64
C LEU A 61 20.75 9.47 -82.53
N ALA A 62 21.15 10.71 -82.84
CA ALA A 62 21.57 11.67 -81.83
C ALA A 62 20.39 12.09 -80.92
N TYR A 63 19.22 12.33 -81.50
CA TYR A 63 17.99 12.63 -80.75
C TYR A 63 17.54 11.46 -79.87
N GLU A 64 17.54 10.23 -80.40
CA GLU A 64 17.24 9.01 -79.66
C GLU A 64 18.23 8.79 -78.51
N ASN A 65 19.53 9.03 -78.71
CA ASN A 65 20.54 8.92 -77.65
C ASN A 65 20.34 9.95 -76.53
N GLU A 66 20.00 11.20 -76.84
CA GLU A 66 19.76 12.19 -75.79
C GLU A 66 18.40 11.97 -75.09
N SER A 67 17.36 11.54 -75.81
CA SER A 67 16.09 11.14 -75.21
C SER A 67 16.24 9.92 -74.27
N LEU A 68 17.10 8.95 -74.62
CA LEU A 68 17.44 7.84 -73.73
C LEU A 68 18.24 8.30 -72.50
N ARG A 69 19.12 9.31 -72.64
CA ARG A 69 19.85 9.92 -71.52
C ARG A 69 18.94 10.72 -70.60
N ASP A 70 17.98 11.46 -71.13
CA ASP A 70 16.95 12.13 -70.33
C ASP A 70 16.16 11.11 -69.53
N HIS A 71 15.68 10.03 -70.17
CA HIS A 71 14.95 8.98 -69.47
C HIS A 71 15.80 8.23 -68.42
N MET A 72 17.11 8.05 -68.66
CA MET A 72 18.03 7.57 -67.63
C MET A 72 18.16 8.57 -66.47
N ARG A 73 18.35 9.86 -66.73
CA ARG A 73 18.42 10.91 -65.69
C ARG A 73 17.14 10.98 -64.85
N GLU A 74 15.97 10.85 -65.48
CA GLU A 74 14.66 10.79 -64.81
C GLU A 74 14.57 9.55 -63.90
N THR A 75 14.81 8.36 -64.44
CA THR A 75 14.69 7.09 -63.67
C THR A 75 15.77 6.94 -62.59
N GLU A 76 16.96 7.51 -62.78
CA GLU A 76 17.98 7.66 -61.73
C GLU A 76 17.48 8.58 -60.60
N HIS A 77 16.87 9.72 -60.93
CA HIS A 77 16.32 10.64 -59.93
C HIS A 77 15.14 10.03 -59.16
N GLU A 78 14.18 9.38 -59.84
CA GLU A 78 13.09 8.65 -59.18
C GLU A 78 13.62 7.55 -58.25
N THR A 79 14.66 6.83 -58.68
CA THR A 79 15.31 5.80 -57.85
C THR A 79 15.99 6.41 -56.62
N ILE A 80 16.66 7.56 -56.76
CA ILE A 80 17.26 8.29 -55.65
C ILE A 80 16.20 8.78 -54.66
N ASP A 81 15.06 9.29 -55.14
CA ASP A 81 13.97 9.77 -54.29
C ASP A 81 13.30 8.63 -53.51
N VAL A 82 13.06 7.48 -54.15
CA VAL A 82 12.57 6.27 -53.47
C VAL A 82 13.59 5.75 -52.45
N VAL A 83 14.87 5.67 -52.80
CA VAL A 83 15.94 5.19 -51.89
C VAL A 83 16.16 6.15 -50.71
N THR A 84 16.07 7.46 -50.91
CA THR A 84 16.21 8.45 -49.82
C THR A 84 14.98 8.47 -48.92
N PHE A 85 13.77 8.31 -49.47
CA PHE A 85 12.55 8.12 -48.67
C PHE A 85 12.66 6.86 -47.79
N LEU A 86 13.06 5.72 -48.36
CA LEU A 86 13.22 4.47 -47.61
C LEU A 86 14.30 4.59 -46.53
N LYS A 87 15.49 5.11 -46.85
CA LYS A 87 16.55 5.36 -45.85
C LYS A 87 16.09 6.27 -44.71
N LYS A 88 15.30 7.31 -45.00
CA LYS A 88 14.70 8.18 -43.98
C LYS A 88 13.64 7.45 -43.15
N GLN A 89 12.86 6.57 -43.77
CA GLN A 89 11.89 5.76 -43.05
C GLN A 89 12.57 4.74 -42.12
N ASP A 90 13.66 4.12 -42.56
CA ASP A 90 14.42 3.15 -41.77
C ASP A 90 15.16 3.83 -40.60
N ALA A 91 15.85 4.95 -40.84
CA ALA A 91 16.44 5.75 -39.76
C ALA A 91 15.41 6.19 -38.71
N ASN A 92 14.19 6.56 -39.13
CA ASN A 92 13.10 6.85 -38.19
C ASN A 92 12.68 5.60 -37.38
N LYS A 93 12.60 4.41 -38.00
CA LYS A 93 12.31 3.15 -37.29
C LYS A 93 13.41 2.84 -36.28
N ASP A 94 14.67 2.99 -36.65
CA ASP A 94 15.82 2.73 -35.79
C ASP A 94 15.78 3.64 -34.55
N THR A 95 15.50 4.95 -34.71
CA THR A 95 15.35 5.85 -33.55
C THR A 95 14.20 5.50 -32.61
N GLU A 96 13.08 4.97 -33.12
CA GLU A 96 11.97 4.51 -32.28
C GLU A 96 12.28 3.13 -31.66
N ILE A 97 13.04 2.26 -32.34
CA ILE A 97 13.57 1.01 -31.78
C ILE A 97 14.51 1.31 -30.61
N ASP A 98 15.46 2.23 -30.75
CA ASP A 98 16.37 2.64 -29.67
C ASP A 98 15.59 3.23 -28.49
N ARG A 99 14.60 4.08 -28.77
CA ARG A 99 13.72 4.65 -27.74
C ARG A 99 12.92 3.57 -27.00
N LEU A 100 12.36 2.60 -27.70
CA LEU A 100 11.64 1.47 -27.10
C LEU A 100 12.59 0.57 -26.29
N GLN A 101 13.83 0.35 -26.76
CA GLN A 101 14.86 -0.36 -25.99
C GLN A 101 15.21 0.37 -24.69
N GLN A 102 15.42 1.69 -24.75
CA GLN A 102 15.68 2.52 -23.56
C GLN A 102 14.50 2.48 -22.58
N GLY A 103 13.26 2.60 -23.05
CA GLY A 103 12.05 2.46 -22.22
C GLY A 103 11.95 1.07 -21.56
N ILE A 104 12.27 -0.01 -22.28
CA ILE A 104 12.34 -1.37 -21.74
C ILE A 104 13.45 -1.51 -20.69
N GLN A 105 14.59 -0.83 -20.84
CA GLN A 105 15.65 -0.82 -19.83
C GLN A 105 15.23 -0.05 -18.57
N GLN A 106 14.59 1.12 -18.71
CA GLN A 106 14.05 1.90 -17.59
C GLN A 106 13.02 1.10 -16.80
N LEU A 107 12.01 0.52 -17.47
CA LEU A 107 11.01 -0.36 -16.82
C LEU A 107 11.63 -1.57 -16.11
N LYS A 108 12.71 -2.14 -16.65
CA LYS A 108 13.44 -3.24 -15.98
C LYS A 108 14.20 -2.78 -14.74
N MET A 109 14.68 -1.53 -14.70
CA MET A 109 15.33 -0.96 -13.52
C MET A 109 14.31 -0.56 -12.44
N GLU A 110 13.23 0.09 -12.83
CA GLU A 110 12.11 0.46 -11.96
C GLU A 110 11.49 -0.80 -11.32
N HIS A 111 11.20 -1.84 -12.10
CA HIS A 111 10.69 -3.11 -11.57
C HIS A 111 11.70 -3.77 -10.60
N ARG A 112 13.01 -3.63 -10.81
CA ARG A 112 14.02 -4.14 -9.85
C ARG A 112 13.97 -3.34 -8.54
N GLN A 113 13.96 -2.01 -8.61
CA GLN A 113 13.84 -1.14 -7.44
C GLN A 113 12.55 -1.44 -6.65
N ASN A 114 11.39 -1.43 -7.30
CA ASN A 114 10.10 -1.74 -6.69
C ASN A 114 10.07 -3.15 -6.06
N LYS A 115 10.73 -4.15 -6.69
CA LYS A 115 10.86 -5.49 -6.12
C LYS A 115 11.76 -5.51 -4.88
N ASP A 116 12.92 -4.87 -4.95
CA ASP A 116 13.91 -4.90 -3.88
C ASP A 116 13.44 -4.07 -2.67
N GLU A 117 12.69 -2.99 -2.89
CA GLU A 117 11.95 -2.25 -1.86
C GLU A 117 10.86 -3.11 -1.20
N LEU A 118 10.04 -3.82 -2.00
CA LEU A 118 9.00 -4.71 -1.48
C LEU A 118 9.60 -5.86 -0.64
N VAL A 119 10.70 -6.45 -1.11
CA VAL A 119 11.47 -7.46 -0.38
C VAL A 119 12.08 -6.87 0.90
N SER A 120 12.63 -5.65 0.85
CA SER A 120 13.18 -4.93 2.01
C SER A 120 12.09 -4.65 3.06
N HIS A 121 10.91 -4.20 2.62
CA HIS A 121 9.75 -3.94 3.46
C HIS A 121 9.27 -5.22 4.16
N PHE A 122 9.00 -6.31 3.42
CA PHE A 122 8.57 -7.57 4.04
C PHE A 122 9.67 -8.23 4.89
N THR A 123 10.94 -8.07 4.54
CA THR A 123 12.06 -8.53 5.39
C THR A 123 12.12 -7.77 6.72
N LYS A 124 11.88 -6.45 6.70
CA LYS A 124 11.76 -5.62 7.91
C LYS A 124 10.52 -6.02 8.74
N GLN A 125 9.38 -6.31 8.10
CA GLN A 125 8.20 -6.80 8.81
C GLN A 125 8.43 -8.17 9.45
N ARG A 126 9.05 -9.12 8.72
CA ARG A 126 9.36 -10.46 9.26
C ARG A 126 10.26 -10.36 10.49
N ARG A 127 11.38 -9.61 10.41
CA ARG A 127 12.25 -9.37 11.58
C ARG A 127 11.50 -8.82 12.79
N LYS A 128 10.59 -7.85 12.60
CA LYS A 128 9.73 -7.31 13.68
C LYS A 128 8.76 -8.33 14.27
N LEU A 129 8.40 -9.39 13.55
CA LEU A 129 7.61 -10.52 14.06
C LEU A 129 8.52 -11.54 14.74
N ASP A 130 9.65 -11.90 14.13
CA ASP A 130 10.69 -12.79 14.68
C ASP A 130 11.14 -12.28 16.07
N GLU A 131 11.45 -10.98 16.19
CA GLU A 131 11.79 -10.32 17.47
C GLU A 131 10.64 -10.31 18.50
N LYS A 132 9.37 -10.34 18.06
CA LYS A 132 8.21 -10.40 18.98
C LYS A 132 8.00 -11.82 19.48
N ILE A 133 8.20 -12.81 18.61
CA ILE A 133 8.16 -14.23 18.95
C ILE A 133 9.27 -14.54 19.96
N ALA A 134 10.52 -14.18 19.66
CA ALA A 134 11.65 -14.39 20.59
C ALA A 134 11.43 -13.74 21.97
N ARG A 135 10.88 -12.52 22.03
CA ARG A 135 10.49 -11.88 23.30
C ARG A 135 9.42 -12.69 24.04
N LYS A 136 8.37 -13.16 23.37
CA LYS A 136 7.33 -13.98 23.99
C LYS A 136 7.80 -15.37 24.37
N GLU A 137 8.77 -15.95 23.69
CA GLU A 137 9.45 -17.18 24.11
C GLU A 137 10.24 -16.95 25.41
N THR A 138 10.98 -15.85 25.54
CA THR A 138 11.69 -15.52 26.79
C THR A 138 10.74 -15.21 27.97
N GLU A 139 9.63 -14.50 27.73
CA GLU A 139 8.60 -14.27 28.75
C GLU A 139 7.95 -15.59 29.20
N LEU A 140 7.64 -16.49 28.25
CA LEU A 140 6.98 -17.75 28.52
C LEU A 140 7.89 -18.72 29.28
N GLU A 141 9.20 -18.73 29.00
CA GLU A 141 10.16 -19.56 29.74
C GLU A 141 10.38 -19.03 31.16
N ALA A 142 10.40 -17.72 31.38
CA ALA A 142 10.41 -17.14 32.73
C ALA A 142 9.17 -17.56 33.54
N VAL A 143 7.97 -17.49 32.93
CA VAL A 143 6.72 -17.94 33.58
C VAL A 143 6.71 -19.45 33.83
N ARG A 144 7.36 -20.27 32.98
CA ARG A 144 7.57 -21.71 33.25
C ARG A 144 8.48 -21.93 34.46
N GLN A 145 9.56 -21.16 34.59
CA GLN A 145 10.46 -21.25 35.75
C GLN A 145 9.71 -20.87 37.05
N GLU A 146 9.02 -19.72 37.07
CA GLU A 146 8.20 -19.29 38.21
C GLU A 146 7.14 -20.34 38.59
N LEU A 147 6.50 -20.97 37.60
CA LEU A 147 5.51 -22.03 37.83
C LEU A 147 6.15 -23.28 38.46
N ASN A 148 7.35 -23.68 38.02
CA ASN A 148 8.08 -24.82 38.59
C ASN A 148 8.52 -24.53 40.04
N GLU A 149 9.06 -23.33 40.30
CA GLU A 149 9.42 -22.88 41.66
C GLU A 149 8.18 -22.84 42.58
N SER A 150 7.05 -22.35 42.07
CA SER A 150 5.77 -22.36 42.79
C SER A 150 5.27 -23.78 43.10
N GLN A 151 5.45 -24.74 42.17
CA GLN A 151 5.13 -26.15 42.42
C GLN A 151 6.03 -26.77 43.49
N ASP A 152 7.33 -26.47 43.48
CA ASP A 152 8.27 -27.00 44.49
C ASP A 152 8.06 -26.36 45.87
N LEU A 153 7.67 -25.09 45.94
CA LEU A 153 7.19 -24.47 47.19
C LEU A 153 5.92 -25.14 47.72
N ARG A 154 4.99 -25.55 46.85
CA ARG A 154 3.80 -26.33 47.26
C ARG A 154 4.17 -27.72 47.79
N LYS A 155 5.11 -28.43 47.15
CA LYS A 155 5.62 -29.74 47.62
C LYS A 155 6.28 -29.59 49.00
N LYS A 156 7.20 -28.64 49.15
CA LYS A 156 7.88 -28.34 50.43
C LYS A 156 6.91 -27.95 51.54
N LYS A 157 5.90 -27.11 51.23
CA LYS A 157 4.84 -26.76 52.17
C LYS A 157 4.04 -27.97 52.61
N MET A 158 3.64 -28.85 51.69
CA MET A 158 2.92 -30.09 52.01
C MET A 158 3.74 -31.02 52.91
N GLN A 159 5.04 -31.15 52.63
CA GLN A 159 5.97 -31.91 53.48
C GLN A 159 6.07 -31.30 54.89
N MET A 160 6.37 -30.00 55.01
CA MET A 160 6.44 -29.32 56.32
C MET A 160 5.13 -29.41 57.11
N GLN A 161 3.97 -29.31 56.44
CA GLN A 161 2.68 -29.46 57.11
C GLN A 161 2.46 -30.89 57.63
N LYS A 162 2.97 -31.92 56.94
CA LYS A 162 2.96 -33.28 57.45
C LYS A 162 3.91 -33.45 58.64
N GLU A 163 5.15 -32.96 58.52
CA GLU A 163 6.15 -33.04 59.58
C GLU A 163 5.69 -32.33 60.87
N LEU A 164 5.00 -31.20 60.76
CA LEU A 164 4.39 -30.50 61.91
C LEU A 164 3.25 -31.29 62.57
N GLU A 165 2.43 -32.02 61.80
CA GLU A 165 1.36 -32.85 62.35
C GLU A 165 1.90 -34.16 62.95
N ASP A 166 2.88 -34.79 62.29
CA ASP A 166 3.62 -35.94 62.84
C ASP A 166 4.29 -35.56 64.19
N ILE A 167 4.85 -34.35 64.32
CA ILE A 167 5.40 -33.80 65.57
C ILE A 167 4.29 -33.52 66.60
N ARG A 168 3.17 -32.92 66.20
CA ARG A 168 2.02 -32.66 67.09
C ARG A 168 1.53 -33.97 67.72
N ASP A 169 1.28 -35.00 66.91
CA ASP A 169 0.81 -36.29 67.41
C ASP A 169 1.83 -36.95 68.34
N ALA A 170 3.13 -36.85 68.04
CA ALA A 170 4.19 -37.29 68.94
C ALA A 170 4.21 -36.51 70.27
N THR A 171 3.99 -35.19 70.26
CA THR A 171 3.89 -34.40 71.51
C THR A 171 2.65 -34.78 72.33
N LEU A 172 1.49 -34.94 71.71
CA LEU A 172 0.25 -35.33 72.38
C LEU A 172 0.32 -36.75 72.96
N TYR A 173 1.02 -37.66 72.28
CA TYR A 173 1.30 -38.99 72.79
C TYR A 173 2.23 -38.95 74.02
N ASN A 174 3.35 -38.23 73.94
CA ASN A 174 4.28 -38.07 75.06
C ASN A 174 3.64 -37.36 76.26
N GLU A 175 2.80 -36.34 76.04
CA GLU A 175 2.03 -35.68 77.11
C GLU A 175 1.08 -36.65 77.82
N ARG A 176 0.42 -37.56 77.10
CA ARG A 176 -0.41 -38.61 77.71
C ARG A 176 0.43 -39.56 78.57
N GLU A 177 1.53 -40.09 78.04
CA GLU A 177 2.43 -41.00 78.76
C GLU A 177 3.05 -40.32 80.00
N HIS A 178 3.47 -39.05 79.89
CA HIS A 178 3.96 -38.25 81.00
C HIS A 178 2.88 -37.98 82.06
N LYS A 179 1.64 -37.68 81.65
CA LYS A 179 0.52 -37.48 82.58
C LYS A 179 0.15 -38.77 83.31
N GLU A 180 0.12 -39.90 82.61
CA GLU A 180 -0.14 -41.20 83.22
C GLU A 180 0.97 -41.63 84.19
N THR A 181 2.24 -41.42 83.83
CA THR A 181 3.37 -41.72 84.73
C THR A 181 3.42 -40.79 85.93
N LEU A 182 3.07 -39.50 85.76
CA LEU A 182 2.90 -38.56 86.87
C LEU A 182 1.81 -39.05 87.84
N GLN A 183 0.62 -39.40 87.35
CA GLN A 183 -0.47 -39.92 88.18
C GLN A 183 -0.08 -41.20 88.95
N LYS A 184 0.66 -42.10 88.30
CA LYS A 184 1.21 -43.34 88.92
C LYS A 184 2.26 -43.04 90.00
N LEU A 185 2.87 -41.85 90.02
CA LEU A 185 3.77 -41.36 91.08
C LEU A 185 3.00 -40.59 92.18
N GLU A 186 2.09 -39.69 91.81
CA GLU A 186 1.23 -38.93 92.73
C GLU A 186 0.46 -39.85 93.68
N GLN A 187 -0.10 -40.95 93.15
CA GLN A 187 -0.79 -41.98 93.95
C GLN A 187 0.13 -42.60 95.01
N LYS A 188 1.40 -42.90 94.66
CA LYS A 188 2.38 -43.45 95.60
C LYS A 188 2.76 -42.43 96.69
N PHE A 189 3.03 -41.19 96.30
CA PHE A 189 3.34 -40.11 97.24
C PHE A 189 2.16 -39.80 98.18
N PHE A 190 0.92 -39.86 97.69
CA PHE A 190 -0.28 -39.63 98.49
C PHE A 190 -0.44 -40.68 99.60
N ILE A 191 -0.20 -41.96 99.28
CA ILE A 191 -0.23 -43.07 100.25
C ILE A 191 0.83 -42.87 101.34
N GLU A 192 2.09 -42.65 100.97
CA GLU A 192 3.18 -42.50 101.95
C GLU A 192 3.01 -41.23 102.80
N ARG A 193 2.50 -40.13 102.23
CA ARG A 193 2.19 -38.90 102.97
C ARG A 193 1.12 -39.12 104.03
N ILE A 194 0.06 -39.87 103.74
CA ILE A 194 -0.99 -40.18 104.73
C ILE A 194 -0.40 -40.97 105.90
N ARG A 195 0.42 -41.98 105.61
CA ARG A 195 1.11 -42.79 106.62
C ARG A 195 1.96 -41.90 107.55
N LEU A 196 2.87 -41.10 106.99
CA LEU A 196 3.74 -40.20 107.78
C LEU A 196 2.95 -39.15 108.57
N GLN A 197 1.82 -38.67 108.04
CA GLN A 197 0.97 -37.72 108.75
C GLN A 197 0.26 -38.35 109.95
N GLN A 198 -0.11 -39.63 109.88
CA GLN A 198 -0.68 -40.36 111.01
C GLN A 198 0.37 -40.57 112.12
N GLU A 199 1.56 -41.08 111.76
CA GLU A 199 2.70 -41.27 112.69
C GLU A 199 3.17 -39.98 113.40
N SER A 200 2.77 -38.81 112.89
CA SER A 200 3.08 -37.49 113.44
C SER A 200 1.99 -36.96 114.38
N LYS A 201 0.70 -37.12 114.03
CA LYS A 201 -0.43 -36.63 114.84
C LYS A 201 -0.44 -37.24 116.25
N GLU A 202 -0.26 -38.54 116.34
CA GLU A 202 -0.28 -39.31 117.59
C GLU A 202 0.73 -38.79 118.62
N LYS A 203 1.87 -38.24 118.16
CA LYS A 203 2.90 -37.63 119.01
C LYS A 203 2.58 -36.21 119.49
N ILE A 204 1.72 -35.48 118.77
CA ILE A 204 1.34 -34.09 119.12
C ILE A 204 0.26 -34.09 120.21
N GLU A 205 -0.72 -35.00 120.10
CA GLU A 205 -1.81 -35.13 121.09
C GLU A 205 -1.27 -35.53 122.48
N GLU A 206 -0.23 -36.36 122.54
CA GLU A 206 0.47 -36.74 123.79
C GLU A 206 1.09 -35.52 124.52
N ILE A 207 1.60 -34.54 123.78
CA ILE A 207 2.28 -33.35 124.33
C ILE A 207 1.27 -32.30 124.78
N ALA A 208 0.22 -32.06 123.98
CA ALA A 208 -0.77 -31.03 124.25
C ALA A 208 -1.50 -31.23 125.60
N ALA A 209 -1.76 -32.48 125.98
CA ALA A 209 -2.42 -32.82 127.24
C ALA A 209 -1.64 -32.37 128.49
N ARG A 210 -0.30 -32.42 128.45
CA ARG A 210 0.56 -32.09 129.61
C ARG A 210 0.59 -30.58 129.91
N ALA A 211 0.51 -29.74 128.88
CA ALA A 211 0.69 -28.30 129.01
C ALA A 211 -0.54 -27.55 129.60
N GLN A 212 -1.74 -28.13 129.49
CA GLN A 212 -2.98 -27.44 129.92
C GLN A 212 -3.30 -27.58 131.42
N GLU A 213 -2.82 -28.65 132.07
CA GLU A 213 -3.04 -28.86 133.51
C GLU A 213 -2.22 -27.87 134.39
N GLU A 214 -1.05 -27.44 133.90
CA GLU A 214 -0.13 -26.56 134.63
C GLU A 214 -0.59 -25.10 134.67
N ALA A 215 -1.22 -24.61 133.60
CA ALA A 215 -1.58 -23.19 133.43
C ALA A 215 -2.77 -22.71 134.29
N LEU A 216 -3.61 -23.61 134.81
CA LEU A 216 -4.87 -23.25 135.50
C LEU A 216 -4.70 -22.84 136.97
N LYS A 217 -3.50 -22.92 137.55
CA LYS A 217 -3.30 -22.94 139.02
C LYS A 217 -2.99 -21.61 139.73
N GLY A 218 -3.03 -20.44 139.07
CA GLY A 218 -3.12 -19.19 139.84
C GLY A 218 -2.95 -17.86 139.11
N LEU A 219 -3.95 -16.97 139.24
CA LEU A 219 -3.79 -15.51 139.21
C LEU A 219 -5.03 -14.78 139.80
N GLY A 220 -4.80 -13.68 140.52
CA GLY A 220 -5.81 -12.98 141.34
C GLY A 220 -6.42 -11.72 140.70
N GLU A 221 -7.40 -11.13 141.41
CA GLU A 221 -8.29 -10.07 140.92
C GLU A 221 -7.56 -8.79 140.47
N THR A 222 -6.57 -8.30 141.21
CA THR A 222 -5.89 -7.02 140.95
C THR A 222 -5.27 -6.96 139.55
N SER A 223 -4.72 -8.08 139.08
CA SER A 223 -4.17 -8.21 137.74
C SER A 223 -5.23 -8.01 136.65
N ARG A 224 -6.48 -8.44 136.88
CA ARG A 224 -7.58 -8.32 135.91
C ARG A 224 -7.89 -6.85 135.56
N ASN A 225 -7.68 -5.92 136.49
CA ASN A 225 -7.91 -4.50 136.25
C ASN A 225 -6.75 -3.85 135.48
N VAL A 226 -5.50 -4.20 135.79
CA VAL A 226 -4.33 -3.75 135.01
C VAL A 226 -4.36 -4.31 133.58
N TYR A 227 -4.85 -5.55 133.40
CA TYR A 227 -5.12 -6.09 132.06
C TYR A 227 -6.21 -5.32 131.32
N ARG A 228 -7.28 -4.86 132.00
CA ARG A 228 -8.38 -4.10 131.39
C ARG A 228 -7.91 -2.76 130.82
N GLU A 229 -7.19 -1.97 131.61
CA GLU A 229 -6.62 -0.68 131.18
C GLU A 229 -5.62 -0.87 130.03
N ASN A 230 -4.78 -1.92 130.09
CA ASN A 230 -3.93 -2.29 128.96
C ASN A 230 -4.74 -2.68 127.71
N THR A 231 -5.85 -3.42 127.83
CA THR A 231 -6.69 -3.75 126.66
C THR A 231 -7.31 -2.50 126.02
N GLU A 232 -7.74 -1.51 126.82
CA GLU A 232 -8.30 -0.26 126.31
C GLU A 232 -7.24 0.60 125.57
N LEU A 233 -6.01 0.66 126.10
CA LEU A 233 -4.87 1.31 125.43
C LEU A 233 -4.45 0.57 124.15
N ILE A 234 -4.37 -0.76 124.19
CA ILE A 234 -4.07 -1.61 123.03
C ILE A 234 -5.13 -1.45 121.94
N ASP A 235 -6.42 -1.35 122.29
CA ASP A 235 -7.51 -1.14 121.35
C ASP A 235 -7.48 0.27 120.72
N SER A 236 -7.05 1.28 121.47
CA SER A 236 -6.79 2.64 120.94
C SER A 236 -5.64 2.63 119.92
N ILE A 237 -4.50 2.02 120.28
CA ILE A 237 -3.35 1.86 119.37
C ILE A 237 -3.74 1.05 118.13
N ARG A 238 -4.59 0.02 118.27
CA ARG A 238 -5.08 -0.79 117.14
C ARG A 238 -5.90 0.05 116.15
N LYS A 239 -6.70 1.00 116.62
CA LYS A 239 -7.48 1.92 115.75
C LYS A 239 -6.57 2.82 114.92
N HIS A 240 -5.63 3.53 115.53
CA HIS A 240 -4.70 4.39 114.79
C HIS A 240 -3.75 3.62 113.88
N LYS A 241 -3.33 2.40 114.27
CA LYS A 241 -2.60 1.52 113.36
C LYS A 241 -3.45 1.12 112.15
N HIS A 242 -4.72 0.78 112.35
CA HIS A 242 -5.64 0.42 111.26
C HIS A 242 -5.86 1.58 110.28
N GLU A 243 -6.03 2.79 110.81
CA GLU A 243 -6.13 4.05 110.05
C GLU A 243 -4.85 4.33 109.24
N PHE A 244 -3.67 4.19 109.85
CA PHE A 244 -2.37 4.26 109.15
C PHE A 244 -2.24 3.18 108.06
N ASP A 245 -2.64 1.94 108.35
CA ASP A 245 -2.63 0.81 107.41
C ASP A 245 -3.64 1.01 106.26
N ILE A 246 -4.64 1.89 106.39
CA ILE A 246 -5.54 2.31 105.30
C ILE A 246 -4.87 3.40 104.47
N LEU A 247 -4.46 4.51 105.11
CA LEU A 247 -3.81 5.64 104.43
C LEU A 247 -2.54 5.24 103.65
N GLN A 248 -1.76 4.29 104.18
CA GLN A 248 -0.58 3.76 103.49
C GLN A 248 -0.97 2.89 102.28
N LYS A 249 -2.09 2.15 102.32
CA LYS A 249 -2.62 1.42 101.14
C LYS A 249 -3.13 2.38 100.08
N GLU A 250 -3.87 3.43 100.45
CA GLU A 250 -4.36 4.46 99.53
C GLU A 250 -3.19 5.19 98.85
N LYS A 251 -2.17 5.58 99.63
CA LYS A 251 -0.92 6.17 99.13
C LYS A 251 -0.18 5.27 98.14
N ASP A 252 -0.09 3.97 98.41
CA ASP A 252 0.57 3.03 97.49
C ASP A 252 -0.33 2.63 96.29
N GLN A 253 -1.66 2.73 96.40
CA GLN A 253 -2.59 2.67 95.26
C GLN A 253 -2.43 3.91 94.37
N LEU A 254 -2.40 5.11 94.93
CA LEU A 254 -2.18 6.37 94.20
C LEU A 254 -0.84 6.37 93.47
N LYS A 255 0.25 5.89 94.11
CA LYS A 255 1.54 5.68 93.42
C LYS A 255 1.42 4.74 92.22
N LYS A 256 0.77 3.58 92.39
CA LYS A 256 0.56 2.62 91.28
C LYS A 256 -0.24 3.24 90.15
N LEU A 257 -1.27 4.04 90.47
CA LEU A 257 -2.08 4.76 89.49
C LEU A 257 -1.23 5.78 88.70
N ILE A 258 -0.42 6.57 89.41
CA ILE A 258 0.52 7.54 88.81
C ILE A 258 1.53 6.84 87.89
N SER A 259 2.12 5.72 88.34
CA SER A 259 3.05 4.94 87.52
C SER A 259 2.39 4.34 86.27
N SER A 260 1.16 3.81 86.38
CA SER A 260 0.39 3.36 85.22
C SER A 260 0.15 4.52 84.25
N THR A 261 -0.41 5.63 84.74
CA THR A 261 -0.72 6.82 83.92
C THR A 261 0.53 7.46 83.29
N SER A 262 1.73 7.27 83.85
CA SER A 262 2.99 7.67 83.19
C SER A 262 3.30 6.75 82.00
N GLY A 263 3.27 5.43 82.20
CA GLY A 263 3.47 4.45 81.13
C GLY A 263 2.43 4.57 80.02
N ASP A 264 1.16 4.80 80.38
CA ASP A 264 0.05 5.03 79.44
C ASP A 264 0.30 6.31 78.60
N LYS A 265 0.90 7.36 79.16
CA LYS A 265 1.29 8.56 78.42
C LYS A 265 2.48 8.31 77.50
N GLU A 266 3.53 7.68 78.00
CA GLU A 266 4.74 7.36 77.22
C GLU A 266 4.41 6.46 76.02
N LEU A 267 3.51 5.49 76.19
CA LEU A 267 3.02 4.61 75.14
C LEU A 267 2.15 5.38 74.12
N ASN A 268 1.26 6.26 74.58
CA ASN A 268 0.51 7.16 73.68
C ASN A 268 1.42 8.11 72.89
N ASP A 269 2.46 8.69 73.51
CA ASP A 269 3.41 9.57 72.83
C ASP A 269 4.21 8.84 71.74
N ILE A 270 4.55 7.56 71.96
CA ILE A 270 5.18 6.70 70.94
C ILE A 270 4.18 6.40 69.82
N LEU A 271 2.94 6.00 70.16
CA LEU A 271 1.89 5.71 69.18
C LEU A 271 1.55 6.94 68.31
N ILE A 272 1.47 8.13 68.90
CA ILE A 272 1.23 9.39 68.18
C ILE A 272 2.37 9.67 67.20
N LYS A 273 3.64 9.48 67.60
CA LYS A 273 4.80 9.63 66.69
C LYS A 273 4.73 8.65 65.52
N GLU A 274 4.43 7.37 65.79
CA GLU A 274 4.27 6.36 64.74
C GLU A 274 3.13 6.71 63.77
N LYS A 275 1.98 7.18 64.27
CA LYS A 275 0.86 7.61 63.40
C LYS A 275 1.19 8.87 62.61
N VAL A 276 1.92 9.85 63.18
CA VAL A 276 2.40 11.04 62.45
C VAL A 276 3.36 10.63 61.34
N GLU A 277 4.32 9.74 61.60
CA GLU A 277 5.21 9.19 60.57
C GLU A 277 4.43 8.43 59.48
N GLN A 278 3.42 7.62 59.86
CA GLN A 278 2.59 6.88 58.91
C GLN A 278 1.80 7.83 58.00
N ILE A 279 1.21 8.88 58.56
CA ILE A 279 0.50 9.93 57.82
C ILE A 279 1.46 10.70 56.91
N GLN A 280 2.68 11.02 57.35
CA GLN A 280 3.66 11.72 56.53
C GLN A 280 4.16 10.86 55.37
N LYS A 281 4.39 9.56 55.58
CA LYS A 281 4.71 8.58 54.52
C LYS A 281 3.56 8.48 53.50
N GLN A 282 2.29 8.46 53.95
CA GLN A 282 1.12 8.48 53.08
C GLN A 282 0.95 9.80 52.30
N ASN A 283 1.20 10.96 52.93
CA ASN A 283 1.13 12.25 52.27
C ASN A 283 2.17 12.39 51.15
N ASN A 284 3.38 11.83 51.34
CA ASN A 284 4.40 11.80 50.30
C ASN A 284 3.96 10.97 49.09
N THR A 285 3.45 9.74 49.29
CA THR A 285 2.98 8.92 48.16
C THR A 285 1.75 9.51 47.48
N ILE A 286 0.86 10.19 48.21
CA ILE A 286 -0.25 10.96 47.63
C ILE A 286 0.26 12.13 46.78
N LYS A 287 1.35 12.80 47.18
CA LYS A 287 1.98 13.88 46.40
C LYS A 287 2.61 13.35 45.10
N GLU A 288 3.40 12.28 45.20
CA GLU A 288 4.01 11.60 44.04
C GLU A 288 2.95 11.10 43.03
N LEU A 289 1.84 10.52 43.52
CA LEU A 289 0.73 10.08 42.68
C LEU A 289 0.01 11.25 42.01
N LYS A 290 -0.19 12.38 42.70
CA LYS A 290 -0.76 13.60 42.11
C LYS A 290 0.13 14.20 41.03
N GLU A 291 1.44 14.28 41.28
CA GLU A 291 2.41 14.76 40.28
C GLU A 291 2.43 13.85 39.05
N LYS A 292 2.37 12.53 39.24
CA LYS A 292 2.28 11.55 38.14
C LYS A 292 0.96 11.65 37.36
N ILE A 293 -0.18 11.88 38.04
CA ILE A 293 -1.48 12.12 37.39
C ILE A 293 -1.39 13.40 36.55
N GLN A 294 -0.91 14.51 37.11
CA GLN A 294 -0.79 15.78 36.40
C GLN A 294 0.12 15.71 35.17
N LEU A 295 1.23 14.95 35.23
CA LEU A 295 2.09 14.69 34.07
C LEU A 295 1.38 13.88 32.98
N LEU A 296 0.56 12.89 33.35
CA LEU A 296 -0.25 12.11 32.40
C LEU A 296 -1.39 12.93 31.80
N GLU A 297 -2.06 13.78 32.59
CA GLU A 297 -3.10 14.70 32.13
C GLU A 297 -2.55 15.74 31.15
N ASN A 298 -1.37 16.31 31.43
CA ASN A 298 -0.67 17.23 30.53
C ASN A 298 -0.29 16.54 29.22
N SER A 299 0.31 15.35 29.28
CA SER A 299 0.70 14.55 28.11
C SER A 299 -0.51 14.15 27.25
N LEU A 300 -1.62 13.72 27.88
CA LEU A 300 -2.87 13.41 27.19
C LEU A 300 -3.49 14.67 26.56
N THR A 301 -3.41 15.82 27.22
CA THR A 301 -3.91 17.10 26.69
C THR A 301 -3.11 17.54 25.46
N GLN A 302 -1.77 17.40 25.50
CA GLN A 302 -0.90 17.65 24.34
C GLN A 302 -1.25 16.70 23.19
N PHE A 303 -1.34 15.39 23.44
CA PHE A 303 -1.70 14.41 22.41
C PHE A 303 -3.08 14.67 21.79
N ILE A 304 -4.06 15.11 22.60
CA ILE A 304 -5.39 15.52 22.10
C ILE A 304 -5.29 16.79 21.23
N GLN A 305 -4.42 17.75 21.56
CA GLN A 305 -4.20 18.94 20.72
C GLN A 305 -3.53 18.58 19.39
N GLU A 306 -2.46 17.78 19.43
CA GLU A 306 -1.74 17.29 18.24
C GLU A 306 -2.67 16.49 17.31
N PHE A 307 -3.44 15.54 17.86
CA PHE A 307 -4.43 14.76 17.10
C PHE A 307 -5.56 15.64 16.51
N ASN A 308 -5.95 16.72 17.20
CA ASN A 308 -6.93 17.67 16.65
C ASN A 308 -6.36 18.45 15.46
N VAL A 309 -5.10 18.89 15.53
CA VAL A 309 -4.42 19.60 14.43
C VAL A 309 -4.18 18.66 13.24
N GLU A 310 -3.72 17.43 13.48
CA GLU A 310 -3.59 16.40 12.43
C GLU A 310 -4.95 16.15 11.75
N ARG A 311 -6.02 16.00 12.55
CA ARG A 311 -7.38 15.81 12.05
C ARG A 311 -7.89 16.99 11.22
N THR A 312 -7.62 18.24 11.60
CA THR A 312 -8.01 19.40 10.77
C THR A 312 -7.22 19.43 9.47
N ASN A 313 -5.90 19.17 9.51
CA ASN A 313 -5.04 19.18 8.34
C ASN A 313 -5.44 18.08 7.34
N LEU A 314 -5.78 16.88 7.81
CA LEU A 314 -6.28 15.77 6.98
C LEU A 314 -7.64 16.10 6.33
N VAL A 315 -8.54 16.77 7.05
CA VAL A 315 -9.84 17.21 6.50
C VAL A 315 -9.66 18.30 5.45
N GLU A 316 -8.78 19.29 5.70
CA GLU A 316 -8.48 20.36 4.76
C GLU A 316 -7.79 19.84 3.49
N GLN A 317 -6.77 18.97 3.64
CA GLN A 317 -6.10 18.31 2.51
C GLN A 317 -7.08 17.48 1.67
N SER A 318 -7.95 16.71 2.32
CA SER A 318 -9.01 15.93 1.65
C SER A 318 -10.00 16.84 0.90
N SER A 319 -10.41 17.96 1.52
CA SER A 319 -11.28 18.95 0.87
C SER A 319 -10.62 19.58 -0.35
N HIS A 320 -9.35 19.99 -0.26
CA HIS A 320 -8.60 20.58 -1.37
C HIS A 320 -8.41 19.58 -2.53
N LEU A 321 -8.09 18.32 -2.22
CA LEU A 321 -8.00 17.25 -3.23
C LEU A 321 -9.36 16.98 -3.90
N HIS A 322 -10.45 16.98 -3.13
CA HIS A 322 -11.80 16.79 -3.65
C HIS A 322 -12.23 17.97 -4.53
N GLU A 323 -11.93 19.21 -4.14
CA GLU A 323 -12.23 20.41 -4.93
C GLU A 323 -11.39 20.48 -6.21
N SER A 324 -10.10 20.14 -6.15
CA SER A 324 -9.24 20.01 -7.35
C SER A 324 -9.81 18.98 -8.32
N SER A 325 -10.17 17.79 -7.82
CA SER A 325 -10.78 16.71 -8.61
C SER A 325 -12.12 17.13 -9.23
N ARG A 326 -12.97 17.82 -8.47
CA ARG A 326 -14.24 18.39 -8.93
C ARG A 326 -14.02 19.42 -10.04
N ASN A 327 -13.02 20.29 -9.90
CA ASN A 327 -12.67 21.29 -10.90
C ASN A 327 -12.09 20.66 -12.18
N GLU A 328 -11.37 19.55 -12.09
CA GLU A 328 -10.96 18.77 -13.27
C GLU A 328 -12.16 18.10 -13.97
N ILE A 329 -13.06 17.46 -13.21
CA ILE A 329 -14.28 16.84 -13.75
C ILE A 329 -15.11 17.88 -14.53
N LEU A 330 -15.27 19.10 -14.02
CA LEU A 330 -15.97 20.19 -14.70
C LEU A 330 -15.28 20.62 -16.02
N LYS A 331 -13.93 20.68 -16.05
CA LYS A 331 -13.15 20.96 -17.28
C LYS A 331 -13.32 19.83 -18.32
N LEU A 332 -13.29 18.58 -17.88
CA LEU A 332 -13.48 17.41 -18.73
C LEU A 332 -14.90 17.35 -19.31
N GLN A 333 -15.94 17.58 -18.48
CA GLN A 333 -17.34 17.66 -18.92
C GLN A 333 -17.55 18.74 -19.99
N ARG A 334 -17.02 19.96 -19.76
CA ARG A 334 -17.09 21.05 -20.74
C ARG A 334 -16.37 20.73 -22.06
N THR A 335 -15.26 20.00 -21.99
CA THR A 335 -14.51 19.53 -23.17
C THR A 335 -15.30 18.47 -23.94
N LEU A 336 -15.91 17.52 -23.22
CA LEU A 336 -16.78 16.47 -23.77
C LEU A 336 -18.01 17.07 -24.48
N GLU A 337 -18.65 18.09 -23.88
CA GLU A 337 -19.73 18.85 -24.52
C GLU A 337 -19.30 19.47 -25.86
N LEU A 338 -18.14 20.15 -25.89
CA LEU A 338 -17.63 20.80 -27.09
C LEU A 338 -17.31 19.76 -28.18
N LYS A 339 -16.66 18.64 -27.82
CA LYS A 339 -16.41 17.53 -28.75
C LYS A 339 -17.71 16.86 -29.23
N THR A 340 -18.74 16.80 -28.40
CA THR A 340 -20.07 16.32 -28.80
C THR A 340 -20.75 17.29 -29.78
N LYS A 341 -20.65 18.60 -29.54
CA LYS A 341 -21.17 19.65 -30.44
C LYS A 341 -20.44 19.63 -31.80
N GLU A 342 -19.12 19.41 -31.82
CA GLU A 342 -18.33 19.16 -33.04
C GLU A 342 -18.76 17.87 -33.75
N MET A 343 -18.88 16.76 -33.02
CA MET A 343 -19.30 15.46 -33.56
C MET A 343 -20.69 15.54 -34.23
N ILE A 344 -21.62 16.29 -33.66
CA ILE A 344 -22.95 16.55 -34.26
C ILE A 344 -22.82 17.34 -35.57
N LYS A 345 -21.94 18.36 -35.64
CA LYS A 345 -21.67 19.09 -36.89
C LYS A 345 -21.08 18.16 -37.96
N ILE A 346 -20.09 17.35 -37.59
CA ILE A 346 -19.45 16.37 -38.51
C ILE A 346 -20.48 15.36 -39.02
N LYS A 347 -21.35 14.81 -38.15
CA LYS A 347 -22.43 13.89 -38.55
C LYS A 347 -23.43 14.54 -39.52
N LYS A 348 -23.77 15.83 -39.33
CA LYS A 348 -24.61 16.57 -40.28
C LYS A 348 -23.93 16.76 -41.64
N LEU A 349 -22.66 17.16 -41.67
CA LEU A 349 -21.90 17.32 -42.92
C LEU A 349 -21.72 15.99 -43.66
N ALA A 350 -21.37 14.91 -42.94
CA ALA A 350 -21.25 13.57 -43.52
C ALA A 350 -22.58 13.08 -44.11
N LYS A 351 -23.71 13.37 -43.44
CA LYS A 351 -25.05 13.08 -43.97
C LYS A 351 -25.31 13.84 -45.28
N ILE A 352 -25.05 15.15 -45.32
CA ILE A 352 -25.24 15.99 -46.54
C ILE A 352 -24.38 15.46 -47.70
N ILE A 353 -23.12 15.09 -47.46
CA ILE A 353 -22.23 14.53 -48.49
C ILE A 353 -22.77 13.19 -49.03
N ILE A 354 -23.36 12.35 -48.17
CA ILE A 354 -24.01 11.10 -48.60
C ILE A 354 -25.27 11.40 -49.42
N GLU A 355 -26.12 12.33 -48.99
CA GLU A 355 -27.33 12.74 -49.73
C GLU A 355 -26.97 13.30 -51.12
N GLN A 356 -26.04 14.26 -51.20
CA GLN A 356 -25.53 14.81 -52.47
C GLN A 356 -24.91 13.74 -53.37
N ARG A 357 -24.16 12.78 -52.80
CA ARG A 357 -23.62 11.66 -53.57
C ARG A 357 -24.73 10.76 -54.11
N SER A 358 -25.75 10.45 -53.31
CA SER A 358 -26.89 9.66 -53.76
C SER A 358 -27.71 10.37 -54.84
N GLU A 359 -27.89 11.69 -54.74
CA GLU A 359 -28.51 12.51 -55.80
C GLU A 359 -27.72 12.47 -57.11
N LEU A 360 -26.39 12.55 -57.05
CA LEU A 360 -25.53 12.40 -58.24
C LEU A 360 -25.59 10.98 -58.81
N GLU A 361 -25.57 9.95 -57.96
CA GLU A 361 -25.68 8.54 -58.38
C GLU A 361 -27.04 8.26 -59.06
N THR A 362 -28.16 8.79 -58.52
CA THR A 362 -29.47 8.67 -59.19
C THR A 362 -29.51 9.46 -60.49
N PHE A 363 -28.98 10.68 -60.54
CA PHE A 363 -28.90 11.47 -61.78
C PHE A 363 -28.10 10.75 -62.89
N PHE A 364 -26.95 10.14 -62.56
CA PHE A 364 -26.18 9.37 -63.54
C PHE A 364 -26.90 8.10 -63.99
N LEU A 365 -27.60 7.40 -63.08
CA LEU A 365 -28.41 6.24 -63.44
C LEU A 365 -29.59 6.61 -64.35
N ASP A 366 -30.29 7.71 -64.07
CA ASP A 366 -31.38 8.23 -64.89
C ASP A 366 -30.87 8.73 -66.25
N ALA A 367 -29.72 9.41 -66.31
CA ALA A 367 -29.10 9.83 -67.55
C ALA A 367 -28.70 8.62 -68.43
N LEU A 368 -28.10 7.58 -67.83
CA LEU A 368 -27.79 6.32 -68.52
C LEU A 368 -29.06 5.59 -68.98
N GLN A 369 -30.12 5.59 -68.16
CA GLN A 369 -31.40 5.00 -68.55
C GLN A 369 -32.08 5.80 -69.68
N HIS A 370 -31.98 7.12 -69.67
CA HIS A 370 -32.46 8.00 -70.73
C HIS A 370 -31.70 7.77 -72.04
N VAL A 371 -30.36 7.69 -72.01
CA VAL A 371 -29.55 7.33 -73.17
C VAL A 371 -29.91 5.94 -73.69
N LYS A 372 -30.12 4.94 -72.81
CA LYS A 372 -30.58 3.60 -73.20
C LYS A 372 -31.97 3.60 -73.85
N LYS A 373 -32.92 4.38 -73.31
CA LYS A 373 -34.25 4.60 -73.91
C LYS A 373 -34.11 5.25 -75.30
N GLN A 374 -33.27 6.26 -75.44
CA GLN A 374 -33.05 6.99 -76.70
C GLN A 374 -32.35 6.12 -77.77
N ILE A 375 -31.39 5.28 -77.39
CA ILE A 375 -30.77 4.30 -78.29
C ILE A 375 -31.82 3.28 -78.78
N ASN A 376 -32.66 2.77 -77.89
CA ASN A 376 -33.72 1.83 -78.26
C ASN A 376 -34.77 2.48 -79.18
N PHE A 377 -35.16 3.73 -78.92
CA PHE A 377 -36.06 4.49 -79.78
C PHE A 377 -35.44 4.76 -81.16
N ASN A 378 -34.18 5.19 -81.21
CA ASN A 378 -33.46 5.42 -82.48
C ASN A 378 -33.37 4.13 -83.31
N ARG A 379 -32.97 3.00 -82.71
CA ARG A 379 -32.97 1.68 -83.36
C ARG A 379 -34.34 1.29 -83.92
N LEU A 380 -35.42 1.57 -83.17
CA LEU A 380 -36.79 1.28 -83.60
C LEU A 380 -37.24 2.18 -84.76
N GLN A 381 -36.87 3.47 -84.76
CA GLN A 381 -37.16 4.37 -85.88
C GLN A 381 -36.33 3.99 -87.11
N TYR A 382 -35.03 3.74 -86.97
CA TYR A 382 -34.18 3.25 -88.07
C TYR A 382 -34.77 1.98 -88.71
N ARG A 383 -35.30 1.03 -87.92
CA ARG A 383 -36.00 -0.16 -88.44
C ARG A 383 -37.25 0.19 -89.24
N LYS A 384 -38.05 1.17 -88.81
CA LYS A 384 -39.24 1.65 -89.54
C LYS A 384 -38.86 2.41 -90.81
N ASP A 385 -37.91 3.32 -90.74
CA ASP A 385 -37.47 4.14 -91.88
C ASP A 385 -36.78 3.27 -92.95
N ALA A 386 -35.97 2.29 -92.52
CA ALA A 386 -35.40 1.27 -93.40
C ALA A 386 -36.47 0.41 -94.10
N PHE A 387 -37.57 0.10 -93.41
CA PHE A 387 -38.70 -0.66 -93.97
C PHE A 387 -39.49 0.20 -94.96
N ASN A 388 -39.87 1.42 -94.58
CA ASN A 388 -40.56 2.38 -95.42
C ASN A 388 -39.75 2.70 -96.69
N ALA A 389 -38.43 2.92 -96.57
CA ALA A 389 -37.56 3.18 -97.71
C ALA A 389 -37.44 1.96 -98.65
N TYR A 390 -37.45 0.73 -98.11
CA TYR A 390 -37.46 -0.49 -98.92
C TYR A 390 -38.80 -0.69 -99.64
N GLN A 391 -39.93 -0.51 -98.94
CA GLN A 391 -41.27 -0.61 -99.51
C GLN A 391 -41.52 0.47 -100.57
N ASN A 392 -41.09 1.72 -100.33
CA ASN A 392 -41.18 2.79 -101.33
C ASN A 392 -40.33 2.49 -102.58
N ARG A 393 -39.12 1.92 -102.44
CA ARG A 393 -38.33 1.45 -103.59
C ARG A 393 -39.02 0.32 -104.35
N MET A 394 -39.63 -0.63 -103.65
CA MET A 394 -40.42 -1.72 -104.26
C MET A 394 -41.63 -1.18 -105.03
N LEU A 395 -42.35 -0.20 -104.47
CA LEU A 395 -43.46 0.47 -105.14
C LEU A 395 -42.99 1.28 -106.35
N ASN A 396 -41.90 2.03 -106.27
CA ASN A 396 -41.38 2.82 -107.40
C ASN A 396 -40.94 1.92 -108.56
N ALA A 397 -40.31 0.77 -108.27
CA ALA A 397 -39.98 -0.24 -109.28
C ALA A 397 -41.23 -0.86 -109.93
N HIS A 398 -42.29 -1.11 -109.16
CA HIS A 398 -43.58 -1.56 -109.69
C HIS A 398 -44.26 -0.52 -110.60
N HIS A 399 -43.99 0.78 -110.42
CA HIS A 399 -44.42 1.85 -111.32
C HIS A 399 -43.42 2.11 -112.47
N GLY A 400 -42.43 1.23 -112.68
CA GLY A 400 -41.44 1.33 -113.75
C GLY A 400 -40.35 2.39 -113.55
N GLN A 401 -40.28 3.04 -112.38
CA GLN A 401 -39.29 4.08 -112.07
C GLN A 401 -38.09 3.54 -111.27
N GLY A 402 -37.42 2.54 -111.84
CA GLY A 402 -36.17 1.96 -111.34
C GLY A 402 -36.23 0.44 -111.10
N ASP A 403 -35.08 -0.14 -110.76
CA ASP A 403 -34.95 -1.57 -110.48
C ASP A 403 -35.53 -1.97 -109.12
N TYR A 404 -36.02 -3.21 -109.02
CA TYR A 404 -36.49 -3.78 -107.76
C TYR A 404 -35.35 -3.90 -106.73
N PRO A 405 -35.54 -3.46 -105.47
CA PRO A 405 -34.51 -3.52 -104.45
C PRO A 405 -34.20 -4.98 -104.05
N LYS A 406 -32.92 -5.29 -103.80
CA LYS A 406 -32.49 -6.58 -103.22
C LYS A 406 -33.27 -6.87 -101.93
N ILE A 407 -33.79 -8.09 -101.80
CA ILE A 407 -34.58 -8.54 -100.65
C ILE A 407 -33.83 -8.23 -99.35
N ARG A 408 -34.48 -7.50 -98.44
CA ARG A 408 -33.94 -7.10 -97.13
C ARG A 408 -34.82 -7.67 -96.01
N THR A 409 -34.22 -8.22 -94.97
CA THR A 409 -34.95 -8.85 -93.85
C THR A 409 -35.18 -7.89 -92.69
N PHE A 410 -36.44 -7.85 -92.23
CA PHE A 410 -36.93 -6.96 -91.15
C PHE A 410 -37.48 -7.71 -89.93
N ASN A 411 -37.48 -9.04 -89.97
CA ASN A 411 -37.94 -9.91 -88.88
C ASN A 411 -36.74 -10.50 -88.12
N GLU A 412 -36.87 -10.53 -86.79
CA GLU A 412 -35.85 -10.98 -85.84
C GLU A 412 -35.72 -12.52 -85.78
N THR A 413 -36.74 -13.23 -86.28
CA THR A 413 -36.96 -14.68 -86.09
C THR A 413 -36.00 -15.59 -86.87
N PHE A 414 -35.19 -15.04 -87.79
CA PHE A 414 -34.27 -15.80 -88.63
C PHE A 414 -32.84 -15.21 -88.61
N PRO A 415 -32.16 -15.18 -87.46
CA PRO A 415 -30.78 -14.73 -87.37
C PRO A 415 -29.84 -15.71 -88.10
N GLY A 416 -28.90 -15.18 -88.90
CA GLY A 416 -27.79 -15.94 -89.47
C GLY A 416 -27.87 -16.30 -90.96
N TYR A 417 -29.05 -16.28 -91.61
CA TYR A 417 -29.21 -16.74 -93.00
C TYR A 417 -29.44 -15.63 -94.04
N SER A 418 -29.52 -14.36 -93.62
CA SER A 418 -29.71 -13.20 -94.51
C SER A 418 -28.46 -12.32 -94.52
N THR A 419 -27.85 -12.18 -95.69
CA THR A 419 -26.71 -11.26 -95.93
C THR A 419 -27.13 -9.79 -96.13
N ASN A 420 -28.43 -9.48 -96.02
CA ASN A 420 -28.98 -8.14 -96.17
C ASN A 420 -30.09 -7.93 -95.12
N SER A 421 -29.69 -7.66 -93.89
CA SER A 421 -30.58 -7.61 -92.72
C SER A 421 -30.38 -6.33 -91.91
N VAL A 422 -31.47 -5.65 -91.57
CA VAL A 422 -31.44 -4.41 -90.76
C VAL A 422 -30.70 -4.60 -89.43
N PHE A 423 -30.79 -5.80 -88.85
CA PHE A 423 -30.11 -6.14 -87.61
C PHE A 423 -28.59 -6.20 -87.76
N HIS A 424 -28.07 -6.56 -88.94
CA HIS A 424 -26.64 -6.57 -89.21
C HIS A 424 -26.09 -5.13 -89.26
N ASP A 425 -26.81 -4.22 -89.92
CA ASP A 425 -26.46 -2.79 -89.95
C ASP A 425 -26.40 -2.19 -88.53
N LEU A 426 -27.34 -2.59 -87.66
CA LEU A 426 -27.38 -2.17 -86.25
C LEU A 426 -26.26 -2.81 -85.39
N GLU A 427 -25.82 -4.03 -85.71
CA GLU A 427 -24.65 -4.66 -85.07
C GLU A 427 -23.35 -3.99 -85.50
N GLU A 428 -23.15 -3.73 -86.79
CA GLU A 428 -21.96 -3.02 -87.29
C GLU A 428 -21.85 -1.61 -86.71
N ALA A 429 -22.98 -0.89 -86.62
CA ALA A 429 -23.06 0.40 -85.93
C ALA A 429 -22.60 0.33 -84.45
N THR A 430 -22.74 -0.82 -83.77
CA THR A 430 -22.19 -1.01 -82.41
C THR A 430 -20.72 -1.47 -82.37
N LYS A 431 -20.18 -2.02 -83.46
CA LYS A 431 -18.76 -2.40 -83.58
C LYS A 431 -17.86 -1.19 -83.85
N CYS A 432 -18.42 -0.10 -84.40
CA CYS A 432 -17.73 1.17 -84.59
C CYS A 432 -17.32 1.82 -83.26
N LYS A 433 -16.09 1.54 -82.80
CA LYS A 433 -15.48 2.12 -81.60
C LYS A 433 -15.27 3.65 -81.76
N PHE A 434 -16.18 4.45 -81.23
CA PHE A 434 -15.94 5.87 -81.00
C PHE A 434 -14.77 6.07 -80.03
N LYS A 435 -13.79 6.89 -80.41
CA LYS A 435 -12.72 7.35 -79.50
C LYS A 435 -13.28 8.41 -78.56
N TYR A 436 -13.71 7.98 -77.38
CA TYR A 436 -13.99 8.89 -76.26
C TYR A 436 -12.72 9.67 -75.90
N HIS A 437 -12.76 10.99 -75.97
CA HIS A 437 -11.85 11.84 -75.20
C HIS A 437 -12.44 11.94 -73.80
N SER A 438 -11.80 11.32 -72.80
CA SER A 438 -12.43 11.14 -71.48
C SER A 438 -12.16 12.34 -70.57
N SER A 439 -13.19 13.13 -70.31
CA SER A 439 -13.20 14.12 -69.22
C SER A 439 -13.16 13.49 -67.82
N SER A 440 -13.11 12.15 -67.70
CA SER A 440 -12.83 11.48 -66.42
C SER A 440 -11.38 11.67 -65.94
N GLU A 441 -10.45 11.93 -66.86
CA GLU A 441 -9.01 11.97 -66.55
C GLU A 441 -8.69 13.19 -65.67
N THR A 442 -9.15 14.37 -66.08
CA THR A 442 -9.10 15.60 -65.27
C THR A 442 -9.88 15.47 -63.97
N TYR A 443 -11.04 14.82 -63.96
CA TYR A 443 -11.85 14.65 -62.75
C TYR A 443 -11.19 13.73 -61.71
N ILE A 444 -10.49 12.67 -62.17
CA ILE A 444 -9.70 11.79 -61.31
C ILE A 444 -8.48 12.53 -60.75
N ASP A 445 -7.83 13.39 -61.53
CA ASP A 445 -6.67 14.17 -61.06
C ASP A 445 -7.04 15.29 -60.08
N GLU A 446 -8.20 15.92 -60.21
CA GLU A 446 -8.74 16.79 -59.16
C GLU A 446 -9.02 16.01 -57.88
N TYR A 447 -9.59 14.80 -57.98
CA TYR A 447 -9.82 13.94 -56.82
C TYR A 447 -8.51 13.48 -56.15
N ARG A 448 -7.44 13.25 -56.93
CA ARG A 448 -6.09 12.99 -56.42
C ARG A 448 -5.51 14.19 -55.68
N LYS A 449 -5.64 15.42 -56.23
CA LYS A 449 -5.24 16.66 -55.57
C LYS A 449 -5.98 16.89 -54.25
N GLN A 450 -7.31 16.74 -54.23
CA GLN A 450 -8.12 16.86 -53.01
C GLN A 450 -7.73 15.83 -51.94
N LYS A 451 -7.41 14.58 -52.36
CA LYS A 451 -6.90 13.54 -51.45
C LYS A 451 -5.51 13.90 -50.87
N GLY A 452 -4.66 14.57 -51.65
CA GLY A 452 -3.38 15.13 -51.18
C GLY A 452 -3.57 16.12 -50.03
N TYR A 453 -4.39 17.16 -50.21
CA TYR A 453 -4.68 18.15 -49.16
C TYR A 453 -5.29 17.54 -47.88
N PHE A 454 -6.02 16.43 -47.98
CA PHE A 454 -6.53 15.71 -46.80
C PHE A 454 -5.42 14.98 -46.01
N LEU A 455 -4.35 14.55 -46.67
CA LEU A 455 -3.17 13.98 -46.00
C LEU A 455 -2.41 15.07 -45.24
N ASP A 456 -2.16 16.23 -45.87
CA ASP A 456 -1.52 17.39 -45.22
C ASP A 456 -2.33 17.90 -44.01
N LEU A 457 -3.66 17.92 -44.10
CA LEU A 457 -4.52 18.25 -42.96
C LEU A 457 -4.39 17.26 -41.78
N ASN A 458 -3.99 16.01 -42.03
CA ASN A 458 -3.68 15.07 -40.95
C ASN A 458 -2.24 15.24 -40.43
N THR A 459 -1.27 15.62 -41.29
CA THR A 459 0.06 16.08 -40.86
C THR A 459 -0.04 17.29 -39.93
N ILE A 460 -0.87 18.28 -40.26
CA ILE A 460 -1.12 19.47 -39.43
C ILE A 460 -1.79 19.10 -38.08
N LYS A 461 -2.74 18.15 -38.07
CA LYS A 461 -3.31 17.61 -36.82
C LYS A 461 -2.29 16.87 -35.98
N PHE A 462 -1.39 16.11 -36.60
CA PHE A 462 -0.30 15.40 -35.92
C PHE A 462 0.64 16.40 -35.24
N LEU A 463 1.10 17.43 -35.97
CA LEU A 463 1.94 18.52 -35.45
C LEU A 463 1.25 19.30 -34.31
N SER A 464 -0.04 19.57 -34.45
CA SER A 464 -0.85 20.20 -33.39
C SER A 464 -0.96 19.32 -32.15
N ARG A 465 -1.03 18.00 -32.31
CA ARG A 465 -1.09 17.05 -31.19
C ARG A 465 0.24 16.89 -30.47
N SER A 466 1.37 16.88 -31.19
CA SER A 466 2.71 16.88 -30.57
C SER A 466 2.99 18.20 -29.82
N PHE A 467 2.60 19.34 -30.38
CA PHE A 467 2.73 20.65 -29.72
C PHE A 467 1.93 20.71 -28.40
N LEU A 468 0.71 20.16 -28.38
CA LEU A 468 -0.12 20.13 -27.18
C LEU A 468 0.41 19.16 -26.11
N LEU A 469 1.08 18.07 -26.51
CA LEU A 469 1.82 17.17 -25.61
C LEU A 469 3.03 17.87 -24.99
N GLN A 470 3.80 18.62 -25.79
CA GLN A 470 4.96 19.38 -25.32
C GLN A 470 4.58 20.44 -24.29
N GLN A 471 3.43 21.09 -24.46
CA GLN A 471 2.89 22.05 -23.49
C GLN A 471 2.47 21.37 -22.17
N GLN A 472 1.94 20.13 -22.19
CA GLN A 472 1.66 19.38 -20.96
C GLN A 472 2.94 19.00 -20.20
N GLN A 473 4.01 18.63 -20.90
CA GLN A 473 5.30 18.33 -20.27
C GLN A 473 5.92 19.57 -19.59
N GLN A 474 5.82 20.74 -20.22
CA GLN A 474 6.24 22.01 -19.61
C GLN A 474 5.40 22.36 -18.36
N GLN A 475 4.09 22.07 -18.36
CA GLN A 475 3.25 22.26 -17.18
C GLN A 475 3.63 21.30 -16.03
N GLN A 476 4.02 20.06 -16.33
CA GLN A 476 4.53 19.12 -15.34
C GLN A 476 5.82 19.63 -14.68
N GLN A 477 6.80 20.08 -15.47
CA GLN A 477 8.04 20.68 -14.97
C GLN A 477 7.78 21.92 -14.10
N SER A 478 6.81 22.77 -14.47
CA SER A 478 6.44 23.96 -13.67
C SER A 478 5.75 23.65 -12.33
N ASN A 479 5.33 22.39 -12.10
CA ASN A 479 4.83 21.92 -10.82
C ASN A 479 5.94 21.29 -9.95
N GLU A 480 7.00 20.76 -10.56
CA GLU A 480 8.17 20.24 -9.83
C GLU A 480 9.04 21.37 -9.25
N GLU A 481 9.14 22.52 -9.92
CA GLU A 481 9.78 23.74 -9.38
C GLU A 481 9.00 24.43 -8.24
N LYS A 482 7.93 23.81 -7.70
CA LYS A 482 7.09 24.37 -6.63
C LYS A 482 6.96 23.50 -5.38
N LEU A 483 8.04 22.81 -5.00
CA LEU A 483 8.24 22.34 -3.62
C LEU A 483 9.23 23.24 -2.87
N PRO A 484 8.78 24.10 -1.93
CA PRO A 484 9.68 24.66 -0.92
C PRO A 484 10.04 23.57 0.10
N SER A 485 11.33 23.35 0.32
CA SER A 485 11.84 22.36 1.28
C SER A 485 11.56 22.77 2.73
N THR A 486 10.66 22.07 3.41
CA THR A 486 10.38 22.26 4.85
C THR A 486 11.21 21.32 5.71
N ASP A 487 12.52 21.55 5.77
CA ASP A 487 13.43 20.86 6.70
C ASP A 487 14.10 21.88 7.64
N THR A 488 13.50 22.08 8.81
CA THR A 488 14.15 22.78 9.93
C THR A 488 13.81 22.13 11.26
N LEU A 489 14.88 21.74 11.98
CA LEU A 489 14.94 21.52 13.42
C LEU A 489 14.12 20.35 14.00
N ASN A 490 14.78 19.20 14.09
CA ASN A 490 14.70 18.40 15.33
C ASN A 490 16.13 18.14 15.85
N ASN A 491 16.45 18.64 17.05
CA ASN A 491 17.80 18.58 17.62
C ASN A 491 18.04 17.26 18.36
N GLY A 492 18.45 16.24 17.61
CA GLY A 492 18.89 14.94 18.15
C GLY A 492 20.34 14.98 18.67
N ILE A 493 20.49 14.95 20.00
CA ILE A 493 21.72 14.86 20.80
C ILE A 493 22.89 14.15 20.08
N LYS A 494 24.01 14.85 19.89
CA LYS A 494 25.29 14.22 19.49
C LYS A 494 25.98 13.57 20.69
N THR A 495 26.23 12.27 20.61
CA THR A 495 27.31 11.60 21.36
C THR A 495 28.41 11.22 20.37
N ASN A 496 29.55 11.91 20.44
CA ASN A 496 30.71 11.57 19.62
C ASN A 496 31.41 10.33 20.19
N ASN A 497 31.79 9.40 19.32
CA ASN A 497 32.85 8.41 19.52
C ASN A 497 33.49 8.12 18.15
N ASP A 498 34.61 7.40 18.18
CA ASP A 498 35.50 7.06 17.07
C ASP A 498 36.24 8.28 16.48
N ILE A 499 37.56 8.46 16.69
CA ILE A 499 38.72 7.60 16.38
C ILE A 499 38.97 7.49 14.88
N SER A 500 39.99 8.20 14.38
CA SER A 500 41.05 7.63 13.52
C SER A 500 42.19 8.59 13.16
N ALA A 501 43.40 8.04 13.21
CA ALA A 501 44.57 8.35 12.36
C ALA A 501 45.13 9.79 12.32
N ASP A 502 46.14 10.03 13.17
CA ASP A 502 47.19 11.02 12.91
C ASP A 502 47.92 10.79 11.57
N ARG A 503 48.54 11.84 11.03
CA ARG A 503 49.49 11.75 9.91
C ARG A 503 50.75 12.57 10.21
N ILE A 504 51.87 11.88 10.41
CA ILE A 504 53.12 12.43 10.93
C ILE A 504 53.95 13.12 9.82
N ILE A 505 54.21 14.43 10.00
CA ILE A 505 55.41 15.18 9.56
C ILE A 505 55.56 16.30 10.62
N VAL A 506 56.44 16.18 11.64
CA VAL A 506 57.88 16.52 11.64
C VAL A 506 58.19 17.98 11.27
N GLU A 507 58.41 18.82 12.28
CA GLU A 507 59.52 19.79 12.29
C GLU A 507 59.81 20.25 13.74
N ASP A 508 61.07 20.57 14.04
CA ASP A 508 61.57 20.82 15.40
C ASP A 508 61.47 22.30 15.84
N THR A 509 61.43 22.55 17.15
CA THR A 509 62.35 23.53 17.78
C THR A 509 62.39 23.43 19.32
N ASP A 510 63.59 23.53 19.89
CA ASP A 510 63.83 23.59 21.34
C ASP A 510 63.21 24.82 22.02
N ARG A 511 62.79 24.65 23.29
CA ARG A 511 63.42 25.43 24.39
C ARG A 511 63.21 24.81 25.78
N LYS A 512 64.33 24.75 26.52
CA LYS A 512 64.42 24.34 27.93
C LYS A 512 64.00 25.50 28.84
N ILE A 513 63.49 25.18 30.04
CA ILE A 513 64.04 25.58 31.37
C ILE A 513 63.18 24.92 32.47
N ALA A 514 63.79 24.63 33.63
CA ALA A 514 63.17 23.97 34.78
C ALA A 514 63.29 24.86 36.06
N PRO A 515 63.23 24.37 37.33
CA PRO A 515 62.11 24.76 38.20
C PRO A 515 62.50 25.45 39.52
N ALA A 516 61.49 25.96 40.25
CA ALA A 516 61.57 26.48 41.62
C ALA A 516 60.23 26.20 42.34
N THR A 517 60.12 25.20 43.24
CA THR A 517 60.38 25.22 44.70
C THR A 517 59.31 25.88 45.58
N ASP A 518 58.89 25.13 46.62
CA ASP A 518 58.53 25.60 47.98
C ASP A 518 57.19 26.37 48.16
N ARG A 519 56.47 26.33 49.31
CA ARG A 519 56.83 25.83 50.67
C ARG A 519 55.63 25.67 51.63
N LEU A 520 55.79 24.83 52.68
CA LEU A 520 55.05 24.80 53.98
C LEU A 520 53.53 24.44 53.93
N THR A 521 52.88 23.84 54.95
CA THR A 521 53.33 23.28 56.26
C THR A 521 52.38 22.18 56.80
N ALA A 522 52.97 21.19 57.49
CA ALA A 522 52.61 20.60 58.80
C ALA A 522 51.15 20.61 59.37
N SER A 523 50.70 19.62 60.17
CA SER A 523 51.21 18.26 60.52
C SER A 523 50.21 17.54 61.47
N THR A 524 50.55 16.29 61.89
CA THR A 524 50.19 15.63 63.19
C THR A 524 48.71 15.35 63.51
N THR A 525 48.28 14.23 64.11
CA THR A 525 48.91 12.96 64.60
C THR A 525 47.85 11.83 64.44
N ASP A 526 48.15 10.55 64.21
CA ASP A 526 48.76 9.55 65.13
C ASP A 526 47.98 9.38 66.48
N LEU A 527 47.73 8.18 67.04
CA LEU A 527 48.29 6.84 66.77
C LEU A 527 47.31 5.66 67.07
N SER A 528 47.62 4.54 66.43
CA SER A 528 47.23 3.13 66.67
C SER A 528 47.30 2.63 68.13
N VAL A 529 46.51 1.58 68.47
CA VAL A 529 47.01 0.31 69.06
C VAL A 529 45.94 -0.80 69.06
N LYS A 530 46.36 -2.08 69.07
CA LYS A 530 45.51 -3.30 69.07
C LYS A 530 45.51 -4.01 70.45
N SER A 531 44.43 -4.75 70.75
CA SER A 531 44.53 -6.00 71.54
C SER A 531 43.36 -6.95 71.23
N ASN A 532 43.57 -8.26 71.41
CA ASN A 532 42.58 -9.32 71.19
C ASN A 532 41.95 -9.76 72.52
N LEU A 533 40.83 -10.50 72.49
CA LEU A 533 40.76 -11.94 72.86
C LEU A 533 39.29 -12.46 72.84
N LEU A 534 39.11 -13.76 73.15
CA LEU A 534 37.91 -14.61 73.05
C LEU A 534 36.73 -14.11 73.96
N SER A 535 35.47 -14.60 73.90
CA SER A 535 35.00 -15.96 73.56
C SER A 535 33.49 -16.13 73.26
N LYS A 536 33.17 -17.15 72.43
CA LYS A 536 32.08 -18.17 72.51
C LYS A 536 30.65 -17.82 73.02
N SER A 537 29.67 -18.45 72.33
CA SER A 537 28.39 -19.02 72.88
C SER A 537 27.22 -18.06 73.16
N SER A 538 25.92 -18.40 72.95
CA SER A 538 25.23 -19.41 72.09
C SER A 538 23.70 -19.09 72.03
N ASN A 539 23.04 -19.52 70.94
CA ASN A 539 21.65 -20.04 70.84
C ASN A 539 20.39 -19.24 71.30
N ASN A 540 19.37 -19.28 70.42
CA ASN A 540 17.92 -19.50 70.70
C ASN A 540 17.06 -18.39 71.38
N MET A 541 15.73 -18.28 71.20
CA MET A 541 14.75 -18.75 70.17
C MET A 541 13.38 -18.02 70.32
N PHE A 542 12.36 -18.41 69.53
CA PHE A 542 10.93 -17.99 69.51
C PHE A 542 10.67 -16.60 68.86
N GLU A 543 9.64 -16.36 68.02
CA GLU A 543 8.21 -16.77 67.95
C GLU A 543 7.31 -16.06 68.99
N HIS A 544 6.05 -15.67 68.72
CA HIS A 544 5.10 -16.14 67.68
C HIS A 544 4.14 -15.04 67.14
N MET A 545 3.40 -15.44 66.09
CA MET A 545 2.14 -14.95 65.47
C MET A 545 1.33 -13.75 66.02
N VAL A 546 0.65 -13.06 65.09
CA VAL A 546 -0.41 -12.05 65.34
C VAL A 546 -1.75 -12.52 64.77
N VAL A 547 -2.82 -12.52 65.58
CA VAL A 547 -4.25 -12.57 65.15
C VAL A 547 -5.10 -11.73 66.13
N PRO A 548 -5.97 -10.81 65.68
CA PRO A 548 -6.73 -9.90 66.55
C PRO A 548 -8.21 -10.30 66.76
N PRO A 549 -8.86 -9.81 67.84
CA PRO A 549 -10.32 -9.77 67.94
C PRO A 549 -10.92 -8.37 68.24
N SER A 550 -11.86 -7.97 67.38
CA SER A 550 -13.14 -7.28 67.65
C SER A 550 -13.30 -6.23 68.77
N ILE A 551 -13.70 -5.01 68.38
CA ILE A 551 -14.16 -3.91 69.25
C ILE A 551 -15.69 -3.91 69.37
N PRO A 552 -16.26 -3.72 70.58
CA PRO A 552 -17.61 -3.21 70.79
C PRO A 552 -17.59 -1.77 71.35
N THR A 553 -18.12 -0.79 70.62
CA THR A 553 -18.20 0.62 71.09
C THR A 553 -19.52 0.92 71.79
N PHE A 554 -19.47 1.52 72.99
CA PHE A 554 -20.64 2.05 73.67
C PHE A 554 -20.30 3.22 74.60
N SER A 555 -20.70 4.44 74.25
CA SER A 555 -21.28 5.45 75.16
C SER A 555 -21.56 6.78 74.47
N LYS A 556 -22.62 7.44 74.94
CA LYS A 556 -23.08 8.76 74.48
C LYS A 556 -22.28 9.88 75.16
N VAL A 557 -22.22 11.05 74.53
CA VAL A 557 -22.09 12.34 75.22
C VAL A 557 -23.32 13.18 74.88
N TYR A 558 -23.81 13.97 75.84
CA TYR A 558 -24.99 14.81 75.70
C TYR A 558 -24.67 16.13 74.98
N HIS A 559 -25.66 16.68 74.29
CA HIS A 559 -26.01 18.09 74.49
C HIS A 559 -27.52 18.28 74.27
N GLU A 560 -28.15 19.05 75.18
CA GLU A 560 -29.55 19.44 75.08
C GLU A 560 -29.70 20.84 74.49
N SER A 561 -30.75 21.06 73.69
CA SER A 561 -31.52 22.30 73.71
C SER A 561 -32.89 22.11 73.05
N HIS A 562 -33.95 22.29 73.83
CA HIS A 562 -35.18 23.07 73.58
C HIS A 562 -35.65 23.35 72.12
N GLN A 563 -36.97 23.33 71.77
CA GLN A 563 -38.20 23.31 72.60
C GLN A 563 -39.49 23.06 71.76
N ILE A 564 -40.56 22.62 72.44
CA ILE A 564 -42.00 22.95 72.21
C ILE A 564 -42.79 22.37 71.00
N SER A 565 -43.95 21.76 71.33
CA SER A 565 -45.20 21.56 70.54
C SER A 565 -45.23 20.58 69.34
N SER A 566 -46.36 19.92 69.00
CA SER A 566 -47.59 19.57 69.77
C SER A 566 -48.47 18.51 69.05
N PHE A 567 -49.42 17.95 69.81
CA PHE A 567 -50.60 17.13 69.40
C PHE A 567 -50.41 15.70 68.83
N PRO A 568 -51.32 14.74 69.18
CA PRO A 568 -51.30 13.36 68.69
C PRO A 568 -52.59 12.93 67.93
N ALA A 569 -52.61 11.66 67.50
CA ALA A 569 -53.70 10.66 67.70
C ALA A 569 -54.22 9.92 66.46
N LEU A 570 -54.79 8.74 66.75
CA LEU A 570 -55.62 7.84 65.92
C LEU A 570 -54.91 7.10 64.77
N SER A 571 -55.35 5.92 64.27
CA SER A 571 -56.11 4.73 64.73
C SER A 571 -56.73 4.06 63.47
N LEU A 572 -57.31 2.86 63.62
CA LEU A 572 -57.94 2.01 62.58
C LEU A 572 -56.97 1.37 61.55
N ARG A 573 -57.26 0.23 60.92
CA ARG A 573 -57.99 -1.05 61.20
C ARG A 573 -57.96 -1.83 59.86
N HIS A 574 -57.58 -3.12 59.93
CA HIS A 574 -58.09 -4.30 59.19
C HIS A 574 -59.09 -4.18 58.00
N PRO A 575 -59.24 -5.23 57.14
CA PRO A 575 -58.24 -6.14 56.52
C PRO A 575 -58.69 -6.57 55.07
N HIS A 576 -58.30 -7.79 54.61
CA HIS A 576 -58.97 -8.62 53.57
C HIS A 576 -58.80 -8.21 52.07
N LEU A 577 -58.87 -9.09 51.05
CA LEU A 577 -59.23 -10.53 50.93
C LEU A 577 -58.60 -11.22 49.67
N ARG A 578 -58.29 -12.54 49.75
CA ARG A 578 -58.12 -13.58 48.66
C ARG A 578 -57.05 -13.36 47.56
N SER A 579 -56.22 -14.35 47.14
CA SER A 579 -56.39 -15.79 46.78
C SER A 579 -56.85 -15.99 45.32
N ILE A 580 -56.09 -16.70 44.48
CA ILE A 580 -56.19 -18.16 44.19
C ILE A 580 -54.83 -18.61 43.58
N ARG A 581 -54.12 -19.63 44.10
CA ARG A 581 -54.21 -21.10 43.78
C ARG A 581 -53.99 -21.42 42.28
N HIS A 582 -53.40 -22.53 41.81
CA HIS A 582 -52.67 -23.74 42.29
C HIS A 582 -52.19 -24.48 40.99
N SER A 583 -51.35 -25.52 40.92
CA SER A 583 -50.38 -26.20 41.82
C SER A 583 -49.66 -27.32 41.04
N ASN A 584 -48.44 -27.70 41.47
CA ASN A 584 -47.89 -29.07 41.50
C ASN A 584 -47.66 -29.88 40.18
N GLN A 585 -46.43 -30.33 39.91
CA GLN A 585 -45.90 -31.72 40.13
C GLN A 585 -46.28 -32.74 39.02
N ASN A 586 -45.49 -33.77 38.65
CA ASN A 586 -44.09 -34.14 38.97
C ASN A 586 -43.55 -35.22 37.98
N ASN A 587 -42.24 -35.46 38.04
CA ASN A 587 -41.56 -36.77 37.88
C ASN A 587 -41.38 -37.49 36.50
N THR A 588 -40.10 -37.86 36.30
CA THR A 588 -39.56 -39.18 35.85
C THR A 588 -39.52 -39.62 34.37
N ALA A 589 -38.44 -40.38 34.09
CA ALA A 589 -38.27 -41.42 33.06
C ALA A 589 -38.10 -41.00 31.57
N ILE A 590 -37.46 -41.78 30.68
CA ILE A 590 -36.22 -42.60 30.71
C ILE A 590 -35.93 -43.10 29.28
N GLN A 591 -34.65 -43.27 28.90
CA GLN A 591 -34.11 -44.09 27.78
C GLN A 591 -34.43 -43.83 26.27
N GLN A 592 -33.34 -43.92 25.48
CA GLN A 592 -33.16 -44.64 24.19
C GLN A 592 -33.86 -44.20 22.87
N LEU A 593 -33.03 -43.71 21.94
CA LEU A 593 -32.72 -44.33 20.63
C LEU A 593 -31.17 -44.28 20.51
N GLN A 594 -30.42 -45.32 20.12
CA GLN A 594 -30.28 -45.94 18.79
C GLN A 594 -29.85 -44.94 17.68
N GLN A 595 -28.89 -45.25 16.79
CA GLN A 595 -28.16 -46.50 16.55
C GLN A 595 -26.73 -46.25 16.01
N GLN A 596 -25.96 -47.31 15.81
CA GLN A 596 -24.58 -47.27 15.30
C GLN A 596 -24.53 -47.03 13.77
N GLN A 597 -23.46 -46.41 13.25
CA GLN A 597 -22.40 -47.12 12.50
C GLN A 597 -21.27 -46.20 12.01
N GLN A 598 -20.17 -46.82 11.56
CA GLN A 598 -18.95 -46.18 11.05
C GLN A 598 -18.81 -46.40 9.55
N THR A 599 -18.34 -45.39 8.80
CA THR A 599 -17.52 -45.50 7.57
C THR A 599 -16.88 -44.11 7.34
N VAL A 600 -15.55 -43.95 7.41
CA VAL A 600 -14.54 -44.29 6.39
C VAL A 600 -14.71 -43.51 5.07
N SER A 601 -14.02 -42.38 4.95
CA SER A 601 -13.20 -42.05 3.76
C SER A 601 -12.28 -40.84 4.00
N LEU A 602 -11.00 -41.02 3.66
CA LEU A 602 -10.06 -39.98 3.19
C LEU A 602 -10.12 -40.02 1.64
N PRO A 603 -9.89 -38.91 0.90
CA PRO A 603 -8.53 -38.41 0.67
C PRO A 603 -8.39 -36.87 0.57
N PRO A 604 -7.16 -36.32 0.47
CA PRO A 604 -6.90 -34.89 0.37
C PRO A 604 -6.71 -34.40 -1.08
N LEU A 605 -6.70 -33.07 -1.25
CA LEU A 605 -5.90 -32.34 -2.25
C LEU A 605 -5.60 -30.92 -1.74
#